data_AF-A0A6F8PXV4-F1
#
_entry.id   AF-A0A6F8PXV4-F1
#
_cell.length_a   1.000
_cell.length_b   1.000
_cell.length_c   1.000
_cell.angle_alpha   90.00
_cell.angle_beta   90.00
_cell.angle_gamma   90.00
#
_symmetry.space_group_name_H-M   'P 1'
#
loop_
_entity.id
_entity.type
_entity.pdbx_description
1 polymer ?
#
loop_
_entity_poly.entity_id
_entity_poly.type
_entity_poly.pdbx_seq_one_letter_code
_entity_poly.pdbx_strand_id
1 'polypeptide(L)'
;MRFIKQQSLHAAMIPVINMLVAAGIISLPGMMTGQILAGADPVEAVKYQIMIMLLIATSTAAGTMIAVEMAARRLFDARQRLQLDGLIKAKK
;
A
#
# COMPACT_ATOMS: atom_id res chain seq x y z
N MET A 1 -16.08 -8.91 10.50
CA MET A 1 -15.12 -8.33 9.52
C MET A 1 -13.80 -7.83 10.10
N ARG A 2 -13.73 -7.33 11.34
CA ARG A 2 -12.54 -6.58 11.84
C ARG A 2 -11.21 -7.31 11.66
N PHE A 3 -11.18 -8.62 11.94
CA PHE A 3 -10.01 -9.47 11.72
C PHE A 3 -9.56 -9.52 10.26
N ILE A 4 -10.49 -9.74 9.31
CA ILE A 4 -10.19 -9.77 7.87
C ILE A 4 -9.65 -8.41 7.43
N LYS A 5 -10.25 -7.29 7.87
CA LYS A 5 -9.76 -5.95 7.53
C LYS A 5 -8.33 -5.72 8.03
N GLN A 6 -8.04 -6.14 9.26
CA GLN A 6 -6.69 -6.04 9.84
C GLN A 6 -5.67 -6.90 9.09
N GLN A 7 -6.02 -8.14 8.74
CA GLN A 7 -5.15 -9.02 7.98
C GLN A 7 -4.91 -8.49 6.55
N SER A 8 -5.93 -7.99 5.87
CA SER A 8 -5.79 -7.39 4.54
C SER A 8 -4.89 -6.16 4.57
N LEU A 9 -5.06 -5.29 5.58
CA LEU A 9 -4.20 -4.12 5.76
C LEU A 9 -2.76 -4.53 6.08
N HIS A 10 -2.58 -5.50 6.98
CA HIS A 10 -1.25 -6.01 7.32
C HIS A 10 -0.54 -6.57 6.08
N ALA A 11 -1.22 -7.43 5.31
CA ALA A 11 -0.66 -8.02 4.09
C ALA A 11 -0.27 -6.96 3.05
N ALA A 12 -1.12 -5.94 2.84
CA ALA A 12 -0.83 -4.86 1.91
C ALA A 12 0.38 -4.00 2.32
N MET A 13 0.66 -3.90 3.62
CA MET A 13 1.75 -3.07 4.15
C MET A 13 3.11 -3.78 4.19
N ILE A 14 3.18 -5.12 4.14
CA ILE A 14 4.43 -5.89 4.14
C ILE A 14 5.46 -5.36 3.10
N PRO A 15 5.13 -5.21 1.80
CA PRO A 15 6.11 -4.75 0.81
C PRO A 15 6.56 -3.30 1.06
N VAL A 16 5.66 -2.44 1.52
CA VAL A 16 5.96 -1.03 1.86
C VAL A 16 6.96 -0.96 3.01
N ILE A 17 6.72 -1.73 4.07
CA ILE A 17 7.59 -1.78 5.25
C ILE A 17 8.96 -2.32 4.86
N ASN A 18 9.01 -3.40 4.08
CA ASN A 18 10.28 -3.97 3.60
C ASN A 18 11.10 -2.95 2.79
N MET A 19 10.44 -2.14 1.94
CA MET A 19 11.10 -1.08 1.19
C MET A 19 11.67 0.02 2.10
N LEU A 20 10.89 0.47 3.09
CA LEU A 20 11.32 1.46 4.07
C LEU A 20 12.52 0.98 4.90
N VAL A 21 12.47 -0.28 5.36
CA VAL A 21 13.56 -0.91 6.11
C VAL A 21 14.82 -1.05 5.25
N ALA A 22 14.69 -1.51 4.01
CA ALA A 22 15.81 -1.64 3.09
C ALA A 22 16.51 -0.30 2.83
N ALA A 23 15.73 0.78 2.65
CA ALA A 23 16.28 2.13 2.48
C ALA A 23 17.01 2.65 3.74
N GLY A 24 16.58 2.23 4.93
CA GLY A 24 17.22 2.60 6.19
C GLY A 24 18.50 1.82 6.52
N ILE A 25 18.69 0.62 5.94
CA ILE A 25 19.79 -0.29 6.29
C ILE A 25 20.84 -0.42 5.18
N ILE A 26 20.46 -0.50 3.88
CA ILE A 26 21.34 -1.16 2.89
C ILE A 26 21.96 -0.28 1.79
N SER A 27 21.38 0.82 1.29
CA SER A 27 22.07 1.79 0.40
C SER A 27 21.06 2.80 -0.18
N LEU A 28 21.59 3.91 -0.71
CA LEU A 28 20.87 4.89 -1.52
C LEU A 28 20.02 4.17 -2.61
N PRO A 29 18.68 4.23 -2.53
CA PRO A 29 17.81 3.57 -3.48
C PRO A 29 18.12 3.99 -4.93
N GLY A 30 17.85 3.11 -5.90
CA GLY A 30 18.32 3.26 -7.28
C GLY A 30 17.93 4.59 -7.95
N MET A 31 16.76 5.14 -7.61
CA MET A 31 16.32 6.46 -8.09
C MET A 31 17.16 7.59 -7.48
N MET A 32 17.47 7.52 -6.19
CA MET A 32 18.31 8.50 -5.50
C MET A 32 19.75 8.49 -6.06
N THR A 33 20.33 7.30 -6.25
CA THR A 33 21.65 7.17 -6.89
C THR A 33 21.62 7.69 -8.33
N GLY A 34 20.55 7.40 -9.09
CA GLY A 34 20.37 7.91 -10.45
C GLY A 34 20.30 9.44 -10.52
N GLN A 35 19.59 10.08 -9.58
CA GLN A 35 19.54 11.54 -9.46
C GLN A 35 20.91 12.14 -9.16
N ILE A 36 21.66 11.55 -8.23
CA ILE A 36 23.01 12.01 -7.88
C ILE A 36 23.95 11.88 -9.09
N LEU A 37 23.92 10.75 -9.80
CA LEU A 37 24.72 10.55 -11.02
C LEU A 37 24.33 11.51 -12.15
N ALA A 38 23.07 11.95 -12.19
CA ALA A 38 22.59 12.97 -13.12
C ALA A 38 22.96 14.41 -12.71
N GLY A 39 23.67 14.60 -11.59
CA GLY A 39 24.15 15.90 -11.12
C GLY A 39 23.19 16.61 -10.14
N ALA A 40 22.16 15.93 -9.63
CA ALA A 40 21.31 16.49 -8.58
C ALA A 40 22.05 16.54 -7.23
N ASP A 41 21.71 17.52 -6.40
CA ASP A 41 22.28 17.64 -5.05
C ASP A 41 21.90 16.39 -4.21
N PRO A 42 22.87 15.72 -3.56
CA PRO A 42 22.59 14.53 -2.74
C PRO A 42 21.56 14.76 -1.64
N VAL A 43 21.56 15.94 -1.00
CA VAL A 43 20.59 16.30 0.04
C VAL A 43 19.20 16.44 -0.54
N GLU A 44 19.08 16.97 -1.76
CA GLU A 44 17.82 17.08 -2.47
C GLU A 44 17.29 15.70 -2.87
N ALA A 45 18.16 14.82 -3.40
CA ALA A 45 17.80 13.45 -3.75
C ALA A 45 17.30 12.63 -2.54
N VAL A 46 17.93 12.76 -1.35
CA VAL A 46 17.44 12.14 -0.11
C VAL A 46 16.02 12.62 0.22
N LYS A 47 15.78 13.94 0.18
CA LYS A 47 14.50 14.54 0.59
C LYS A 47 13.35 14.05 -0.28
N TYR A 48 13.53 14.04 -1.60
CA TYR A 48 12.52 13.53 -2.52
C TYR A 48 12.28 12.03 -2.33
N GLN A 49 13.34 11.26 -2.10
CA GLN A 49 13.21 9.84 -1.83
C GLN A 49 12.37 9.56 -0.57
N ILE A 50 12.64 10.26 0.54
CA ILE A 50 11.86 10.12 1.78
C ILE A 50 10.40 10.54 1.53
N MET A 51 10.18 11.66 0.84
CA MET A 51 8.84 12.12 0.48
C MET A 51 8.06 11.06 -0.30
N ILE A 52 8.67 10.44 -1.31
CA ILE A 52 8.04 9.40 -2.13
C ILE A 52 7.75 8.15 -1.31
N MET A 53 8.66 7.74 -0.43
CA MET A 53 8.43 6.58 0.45
C MET A 53 7.26 6.81 1.41
N LEU A 54 7.13 8.01 1.98
CA LEU A 54 5.99 8.39 2.83
C LEU A 54 4.69 8.45 2.02
N LEU A 55 4.74 8.98 0.79
CA LEU A 55 3.60 9.00 -0.12
C LEU A 55 3.10 7.59 -0.42
N ILE A 56 3.99 6.68 -0.79
CA ILE A 56 3.66 5.28 -1.08
C ILE A 56 3.06 4.60 0.17
N ALA A 57 3.64 4.84 1.35
CA ALA A 57 3.16 4.22 2.57
C ALA A 57 1.74 4.69 2.95
N THR A 58 1.52 6.00 2.91
CA THR A 58 0.22 6.59 3.24
C THR A 58 -0.84 6.25 2.19
N SER A 59 -0.50 6.30 0.90
CA SER A 59 -1.42 5.95 -0.18
C SER A 59 -1.81 4.47 -0.15
N THR A 60 -0.87 3.58 0.16
CA THR A 60 -1.13 2.14 0.28
C THR A 60 -2.03 1.84 1.48
N ALA A 61 -1.76 2.46 2.64
CA ALA A 61 -2.59 2.30 3.82
C ALA A 61 -4.02 2.81 3.59
N ALA A 62 -4.17 4.04 3.08
CA ALA A 62 -5.46 4.65 2.81
C ALA A 62 -6.23 3.91 1.71
N GLY A 63 -5.55 3.59 0.60
CA GLY A 63 -6.13 2.86 -0.53
C GLY A 63 -6.63 1.49 -0.13
N THR A 64 -5.85 0.76 0.69
CA THR A 64 -6.27 -0.56 1.19
C THR A 64 -7.45 -0.45 2.13
N MET A 65 -7.47 0.53 3.06
CA MET A 65 -8.61 0.75 3.95
C MET A 65 -9.90 1.04 3.17
N ILE A 66 -9.83 1.93 2.18
CA ILE A 66 -10.97 2.29 1.34
C ILE A 66 -11.42 1.09 0.51
N ALA A 67 -10.50 0.40 -0.16
CA ALA A 67 -10.81 -0.75 -0.99
C ALA A 67 -11.46 -1.89 -0.19
N VAL A 68 -10.93 -2.19 1.00
CA VAL A 68 -11.48 -3.21 1.89
C VAL A 68 -12.85 -2.81 2.44
N GLU A 69 -13.07 -1.52 2.75
CA GLU A 69 -14.37 -1.02 3.19
C GLU A 69 -15.42 -1.12 2.07
N MET A 70 -15.07 -0.69 0.86
CA MET A 70 -15.94 -0.79 -0.32
C MET A 70 -16.25 -2.24 -0.67
N ALA A 71 -15.23 -3.12 -0.67
CA ALA A 71 -15.41 -4.54 -0.91
C ALA A 71 -16.30 -5.19 0.17
N ALA A 72 -16.09 -4.84 1.45
CA ALA A 72 -16.90 -5.36 2.55
C ALA A 72 -18.38 -4.96 2.40
N ARG A 73 -18.66 -3.70 2.03
CA ARG A 73 -20.04 -3.22 1.81
C ARG A 73 -20.71 -3.86 0.60
N ARG A 74 -19.94 -4.20 -0.44
CA ARG A 74 -20.48 -4.77 -1.68
C ARG A 74 -20.67 -6.28 -1.62
N LEU A 75 -19.81 -7.00 -0.89
CA LEU A 75 -19.84 -8.46 -0.82
C LEU A 75 -20.58 -9.01 0.40
N PHE A 76 -20.74 -8.23 1.47
CA PHE A 76 -21.31 -8.73 2.73
C PHE A 76 -22.58 -7.99 3.12
N ASP A 77 -23.60 -8.76 3.54
CA ASP A 77 -24.87 -8.24 4.05
C ASP A 77 -24.73 -7.74 5.50
N ALA A 78 -25.74 -7.05 6.02
CA ALA A 78 -25.79 -6.53 7.41
C ALA A 78 -25.53 -7.61 8.48
N ARG A 79 -25.79 -8.88 8.15
CA ARG A 79 -25.52 -10.05 9.01
C ARG A 79 -24.11 -10.63 8.84
N GLN A 80 -23.18 -9.92 8.20
CA GLN A 80 -21.81 -10.38 7.91
C GLN A 80 -21.75 -11.67 7.08
N ARG A 81 -22.84 -12.01 6.38
CA ARG A 81 -22.89 -13.15 5.46
C ARG A 81 -22.44 -12.69 4.09
N LEU A 82 -21.61 -13.50 3.44
CA LEU A 82 -21.21 -13.26 2.07
C LEU A 82 -22.45 -13.39 1.17
N GLN A 83 -22.79 -12.34 0.43
CA GLN A 83 -23.91 -12.34 -0.53
C GLN A 83 -23.47 -13.09 -1.78
N LEU A 84 -23.69 -14.41 -1.78
CA LEU A 84 -23.39 -15.29 -2.90
C LEU A 84 -24.22 -14.95 -4.14
N ASP A 85 -25.44 -14.42 -3.96
CA ASP A 85 -26.35 -14.12 -5.06
C ASP A 85 -25.80 -13.07 -6.04
N GLY A 86 -25.10 -12.05 -5.53
CA GLY A 86 -24.42 -11.05 -6.36
C GLY A 86 -23.18 -11.57 -7.07
N LEU A 87 -22.47 -12.53 -6.47
CA LEU A 87 -21.26 -13.14 -7.04
C LEU A 87 -21.60 -14.18 -8.13
N ILE A 88 -22.70 -14.92 -7.96
CA ILE A 88 -23.16 -15.92 -8.95
C ILE A 88 -23.72 -15.20 -10.20
N LYS A 89 -24.39 -14.05 -10.03
CA LYS A 89 -24.95 -13.28 -11.16
C LYS A 89 -23.88 -12.59 -12.01
N ALA A 90 -22.72 -12.25 -11.44
CA ALA A 90 -21.59 -11.64 -12.17
C ALA A 90 -20.81 -12.65 -13.04
N LYS A 91 -21.06 -13.96 -12.90
CA LYS A 91 -20.43 -15.03 -13.69
C LYS A 91 -21.21 -15.38 -14.98
N LYS A 92 -22.36 -14.74 -15.22
CA LYS A 92 -23.21 -14.96 -16.40
C LYS A 92 -23.14 -13.74 -17.31
#